data_AF-A0A1B6NTS8-F1
#
_entry.id   AF-A0A1B6NTS8-F1
#
_cell.length_a   1.000
_cell.length_b   1.000
_cell.length_c   1.000
_cell.angle_alpha   90.00
_cell.angle_beta   90.00
_cell.angle_gamma   90.00
#
_symmetry.space_group_name_H-M   'P 1'
#
loop_
_entity.id
_entity.type
_entity.pdbx_description
1 polymer ?
#
loop_
_entity_poly.entity_id
_entity_poly.type
_entity_poly.pdbx_seq_one_letter_code
_entity_poly.pdbx_strand_id
1 'polypeptide(L)'
;LIQLSEEGAVQVFRPLANNDLIVGAVGVLQFDVVVARLKAEYNVDALYEHINVSTARWVYSDNEKKLDEFRRKGEQNLALDGGDNLTYIAPTMVNLQLAQERYPDIQFKNTREN
;
A
#
# COMPACT_ATOMS: atom_id res chain seq x y z
N LEU A 1 7.42 2.57 -13.22
CA LEU A 1 6.38 2.14 -12.25
C LEU A 1 5.32 3.22 -12.04
N ILE A 2 5.71 4.46 -11.74
CA ILE A 2 4.75 5.58 -11.52
C ILE A 2 3.79 5.75 -12.70
N GLN A 3 4.29 5.72 -13.95
CA GLN A 3 3.45 5.82 -15.15
C GLN A 3 2.43 4.68 -15.34
N LEU A 4 2.75 3.45 -14.89
CA LEU A 4 1.81 2.30 -14.92
C LEU A 4 0.79 2.38 -13.77
N SER A 5 1.19 3.00 -12.67
CA SER A 5 0.28 3.31 -11.56
C SER A 5 -0.72 4.39 -11.96
N GLU A 6 -0.30 5.37 -12.76
CA GLU A 6 -1.15 6.42 -13.32
C GLU A 6 -2.20 5.88 -14.31
N GLU A 7 -1.90 4.78 -15.00
CA GLU A 7 -2.84 4.09 -15.88
C GLU A 7 -3.86 3.20 -15.14
N GLY A 8 -3.79 3.12 -13.80
CA GLY A 8 -4.74 2.36 -12.96
C GLY A 8 -4.62 0.84 -13.06
N ALA A 9 -3.58 0.34 -13.75
CA ALA A 9 -3.36 -1.10 -13.91
C ALA A 9 -2.83 -1.74 -12.62
N VAL A 10 -2.06 -0.99 -11.82
CA VAL A 10 -1.49 -1.47 -10.55
C VAL A 10 -1.44 -0.33 -9.55
N GLN A 11 -1.54 -0.67 -8.26
CA GLN A 11 -1.32 0.26 -7.17
C GLN A 11 0.09 0.07 -6.63
N VAL A 12 0.82 1.16 -6.42
CA VAL A 12 2.14 1.13 -5.77
C VAL A 12 2.02 1.68 -4.35
N PHE A 13 2.64 0.99 -3.40
CA PHE A 13 2.77 1.39 -2.01
C PHE A 13 4.25 1.41 -1.62
N ARG A 14 4.66 2.48 -0.94
CA ARG A 14 6.01 2.74 -0.43
C ARG A 14 5.96 2.67 1.09
N PRO A 15 6.41 1.57 1.73
CA PRO A 15 6.47 1.50 3.18
C PRO A 15 7.26 2.67 3.77
N LEU A 16 6.89 3.11 4.96
CA LEU A 16 7.62 4.18 5.65
C LEU A 16 8.89 3.65 6.32
N ALA A 17 8.88 2.38 6.73
CA ALA A 17 9.97 1.74 7.45
C ALA A 17 11.15 1.31 6.55
N ASN A 18 10.94 1.17 5.23
CA ASN A 18 11.98 0.74 4.31
C ASN A 18 11.81 1.40 2.93
N ASN A 19 12.77 1.16 2.02
CA ASN A 19 12.73 1.69 0.65
C ASN A 19 12.15 0.71 -0.37
N ASP A 20 11.45 -0.33 0.10
CA ASP A 20 10.89 -1.33 -0.80
C ASP A 20 9.67 -0.78 -1.54
N LEU A 21 9.35 -1.38 -2.68
CA LEU A 21 8.15 -1.04 -3.45
C LEU A 21 7.20 -2.22 -3.43
N ILE A 22 6.05 -2.01 -2.78
CA ILE A 22 4.97 -2.98 -2.77
C ILE A 22 4.04 -2.65 -3.95
N VAL A 23 3.82 -3.63 -4.83
CA VAL A 23 2.87 -3.50 -5.94
C VAL A 23 1.64 -4.34 -5.61
N GLY A 24 0.47 -3.71 -5.59
CA GLY A 24 -0.83 -4.34 -5.43
C GLY A 24 -1.59 -4.35 -6.75
N ALA A 25 -2.15 -5.51 -7.11
CA ALA A 25 -2.98 -5.69 -8.29
C ALA A 25 -4.26 -6.43 -7.91
N VAL A 26 -5.35 -6.19 -8.66
CA VAL A 26 -6.61 -6.93 -8.48
C VAL A 26 -6.49 -8.34 -9.02
N GLY A 27 -5.70 -8.53 -10.09
CA GLY A 27 -5.44 -9.82 -10.71
C GLY A 27 -3.95 -10.09 -10.88
N VAL A 28 -3.55 -11.36 -10.71
CA VAL A 28 -2.14 -11.80 -10.80
C VAL A 28 -1.54 -11.48 -12.18
N LEU A 29 -2.36 -11.55 -13.24
CA LEU A 29 -1.93 -11.23 -14.61
C LEU A 29 -1.42 -9.80 -14.78
N GLN A 30 -1.84 -8.86 -13.94
CA GLN A 30 -1.37 -7.48 -14.03
C GLN A 30 0.11 -7.37 -13.66
N PHE A 31 0.64 -8.27 -12.81
CA PHE A 31 2.06 -8.33 -12.51
C PHE A 31 2.89 -8.72 -13.75
N ASP A 32 2.44 -9.74 -14.49
CA ASP A 32 3.12 -10.20 -15.70
C ASP A 32 3.16 -9.09 -16.76
N VAL A 33 2.06 -8.34 -16.91
CA VAL A 33 1.99 -7.19 -17.84
C VAL A 33 2.98 -6.09 -17.45
N VAL A 34 3.13 -5.79 -16.16
CA VAL A 34 4.08 -4.77 -15.69
C VAL A 34 5.52 -5.20 -15.96
N VAL A 35 5.89 -6.45 -15.68
CA VAL A 35 7.25 -6.97 -15.96
C VAL A 35 7.54 -6.94 -17.46
N ALA A 36 6.60 -7.41 -18.27
CA ALA A 36 6.74 -7.38 -19.73
C ALA A 36 6.94 -5.96 -20.27
N ARG A 37 6.17 -4.97 -19.76
CA ARG A 37 6.33 -3.56 -20.15
C ARG A 37 7.62 -2.95 -19.65
N LEU A 38 8.04 -3.20 -18.41
CA LEU A 38 9.32 -2.71 -17.89
C LEU A 38 10.52 -3.22 -18.71
N LYS A 39 10.46 -4.49 -19.11
CA LYS A 39 11.48 -5.07 -19.98
C LYS A 39 11.44 -4.49 -21.40
N ALA A 40 10.26 -4.32 -21.97
CA ALA A 40 10.10 -3.81 -23.34
C ALA A 40 10.41 -2.30 -23.47
N GLU A 41 9.94 -1.48 -22.54
CA GLU A 41 10.04 -0.02 -22.60
C GLU A 41 11.34 0.52 -21.99
N TYR A 42 11.82 -0.12 -20.91
CA TYR A 42 12.94 0.40 -20.12
C TYR A 42 14.15 -0.54 -20.08
N ASN A 43 14.07 -1.73 -20.70
CA ASN A 43 15.09 -2.78 -20.62
C ASN A 43 15.50 -3.11 -19.17
N VAL A 44 14.54 -3.02 -18.25
CA VAL A 44 14.71 -3.34 -16.83
C VAL A 44 14.16 -4.73 -16.57
N ASP A 45 15.01 -5.63 -16.08
CA ASP A 45 14.58 -6.91 -15.53
C ASP A 45 14.07 -6.68 -14.10
N ALA A 46 12.76 -6.69 -13.93
CA ALA A 46 12.09 -6.62 -12.63
C ALA A 46 11.77 -8.03 -12.13
N LEU A 47 12.01 -8.28 -10.84
CA LEU A 47 11.64 -9.50 -10.13
C LEU A 47 10.62 -9.15 -9.04
N TYR A 48 9.61 -10.00 -8.89
CA TYR A 48 8.66 -9.89 -7.79
C TYR A 48 8.97 -10.90 -6.71
N GLU A 49 8.95 -10.43 -5.46
CA GLU A 49 8.97 -11.28 -4.29
C GLU A 49 7.59 -11.27 -3.63
N HIS A 50 7.12 -12.45 -3.25
CA HIS A 50 5.89 -12.57 -2.48
C HIS A 50 6.13 -12.04 -1.07
N ILE A 51 5.33 -11.05 -0.69
CA ILE A 51 5.32 -10.51 0.67
C ILE A 51 4.13 -11.05 1.45
N ASN A 52 4.29 -11.18 2.77
CA ASN A 52 3.23 -11.60 3.67
C ASN A 52 2.29 -10.43 3.98
N VAL A 53 1.41 -10.12 3.02
CA VAL A 53 0.39 -9.08 3.16
C VAL A 53 -0.98 -9.68 2.86
N SER A 54 -1.92 -9.50 3.78
CA SER A 54 -3.30 -9.94 3.60
C SER A 54 -4.16 -8.87 2.94
N THR A 55 -4.01 -7.61 3.36
CA THR A 55 -4.81 -6.52 2.79
C THR A 55 -4.20 -5.14 3.05
N ALA A 56 -4.51 -4.18 2.18
CA ALA A 56 -4.19 -2.77 2.36
C ALA A 56 -5.49 -1.98 2.66
N ARG A 57 -5.40 -1.00 3.56
CA ARG A 57 -6.51 -0.09 3.89
C ARG A 57 -6.02 1.34 3.91
N TRP A 58 -6.69 2.23 3.19
CA TRP A 58 -6.42 3.65 3.31
C TRP A 58 -6.83 4.16 4.67
N VAL A 59 -5.98 5.00 5.24
CA VAL A 59 -6.14 5.51 6.59
C VAL A 59 -6.54 6.97 6.56
N TYR A 60 -7.66 7.28 7.19
CA TYR A 60 -8.17 8.63 7.36
C TYR A 60 -8.42 8.90 8.84
N SER A 61 -8.23 10.15 9.27
CA SER A 61 -8.60 10.58 10.61
C SER A 61 -8.87 12.07 10.60
N ASP A 62 -9.91 12.49 11.31
CA ASP A 62 -10.23 13.90 11.50
C ASP A 62 -9.34 14.56 12.58
N ASN A 63 -8.54 13.76 13.30
CA ASN A 63 -7.68 14.22 14.38
C ASN A 63 -6.20 14.01 14.04
N GLU A 64 -5.54 15.09 13.61
CA GLU A 64 -4.12 15.07 13.21
C GLU A 64 -3.19 14.55 14.31
N LYS A 65 -3.47 14.83 15.59
CA LYS A 65 -2.62 14.35 16.70
C LYS A 65 -2.69 12.83 16.84
N LYS A 66 -3.88 12.26 16.68
CA LYS A 66 -4.09 10.79 16.71
C LYS A 66 -3.48 10.13 15.48
N LEU A 67 -3.59 10.78 14.32
CA LEU A 67 -2.96 10.31 13.10
C LEU A 67 -1.44 10.30 13.21
N ASP A 68 -0.82 11.34 13.78
CA ASP A 68 0.64 11.37 14.00
C ASP A 68 1.08 10.30 15.01
N GLU A 69 0.33 10.10 16.10
CA GLU A 69 0.60 9.02 17.05
C GLU A 69 0.55 7.64 16.38
N PHE A 70 -0.45 7.41 15.53
CA PHE A 70 -0.58 6.18 14.75
C PHE A 70 0.53 6.02 13.72
N ARG A 71 0.92 7.10 13.02
CA ARG A 71 2.06 7.09 12.10
C ARG A 71 3.34 6.65 12.80
N ARG A 72 3.62 7.22 13.96
CA ARG A 72 4.82 6.89 14.75
C ARG A 72 4.79 5.45 15.30
N LYS A 73 3.65 5.01 15.84
CA LYS A 73 3.54 3.68 16.46
C LYS A 73 3.35 2.55 15.44
N GLY A 74 2.77 2.85 14.29
CA GLY A 74 2.41 1.91 13.24
C GLY A 74 3.35 1.92 12.04
N GLU A 75 4.44 2.69 12.07
CA GLU A 75 5.36 2.94 10.94
C GLU A 75 5.75 1.67 10.16
N GLN A 76 5.99 0.57 10.86
CA GLN A 76 6.36 -0.73 10.29
C GLN A 76 5.31 -1.33 9.33
N ASN A 77 4.04 -1.02 9.56
CA ASN A 77 2.92 -1.51 8.74
C ASN A 77 2.26 -0.36 7.95
N LEU A 78 2.94 0.79 7.83
CA LEU A 78 2.43 1.94 7.10
C LEU A 78 3.20 2.15 5.82
N ALA A 79 2.46 2.53 4.78
CA ALA A 79 2.98 2.87 3.48
C ALA A 79 2.27 4.08 2.90
N LEU A 80 2.92 4.75 1.97
CA LEU A 80 2.34 5.79 1.13
C LEU A 80 2.01 5.20 -0.23
N ASP A 81 0.80 5.43 -0.72
CA ASP A 81 0.48 5.05 -2.10
C ASP A 81 1.15 6.00 -3.12
N GLY A 82 0.94 5.73 -4.42
CA GLY A 82 1.43 6.57 -5.51
C GLY A 82 0.93 8.01 -5.50
N GLY A 83 -0.13 8.32 -4.74
CA GLY A 83 -0.67 9.66 -4.54
C GLY A 83 -0.40 10.25 -3.15
N ASP A 84 0.65 9.77 -2.47
CA ASP A 84 1.05 10.19 -1.11
C ASP A 84 -0.04 9.98 -0.03
N ASN A 85 -0.98 9.07 -0.26
CA ASN A 85 -2.01 8.75 0.73
C ASN A 85 -1.52 7.68 1.69
N LEU A 86 -1.76 7.90 2.98
CA LEU A 86 -1.39 6.96 4.02
C LEU A 86 -2.24 5.68 3.92
N THR A 87 -1.54 4.55 3.88
CA THR A 87 -2.13 3.22 3.76
C THR A 87 -1.56 2.30 4.82
N TYR A 88 -2.43 1.60 5.54
CA TYR A 88 -2.04 0.53 6.44
C TYR A 88 -1.98 -0.80 5.69
N ILE A 89 -0.79 -1.40 5.70
CA ILE A 89 -0.49 -2.68 5.09
C ILE A 89 -0.60 -3.75 6.17
N ALA A 90 -1.72 -4.46 6.21
CA ALA A 90 -1.98 -5.46 7.23
C ALA A 90 -1.39 -6.82 6.81
N PRO A 91 -0.44 -7.40 7.57
CA PRO A 91 0.09 -8.73 7.29
C PRO A 91 -0.99 -9.81 7.40
N THR A 92 -1.91 -9.63 8.35
CA THR A 92 -3.04 -10.54 8.63
C THR A 92 -4.32 -9.75 8.94
N MET A 93 -5.46 -10.40 8.82
CA MET A 93 -6.76 -9.82 9.22
C MET A 93 -6.83 -9.53 10.74
N VAL A 94 -6.13 -10.31 11.56
CA VAL A 94 -6.07 -10.10 13.02
C VAL A 94 -5.33 -8.79 13.33
N ASN A 95 -4.21 -8.52 12.65
CA ASN A 95 -3.48 -7.26 12.79
C ASN A 95 -4.32 -6.05 12.38
N LEU A 96 -5.19 -6.20 11.37
CA LEU A 96 -6.12 -5.14 10.99
C LEU A 96 -7.15 -4.88 12.10
N GLN A 97 -7.79 -5.93 12.63
CA GLN A 97 -8.77 -5.78 13.72
C GLN A 97 -8.16 -5.16 14.97
N LEU A 98 -6.97 -5.62 15.38
CA LEU A 98 -6.26 -5.05 16.53
C LEU A 98 -5.90 -3.57 16.32
N ALA A 99 -5.55 -3.16 15.09
CA ALA A 99 -5.29 -1.77 14.78
C ALA A 99 -6.57 -0.93 14.85
N GLN A 100 -7.70 -1.44 14.34
CA GLN A 100 -9.00 -0.78 14.42
C GLN A 100 -9.48 -0.62 15.87
N GLU A 101 -9.30 -1.64 16.71
CA GLU A 101 -9.65 -1.58 18.13
C GLU A 101 -8.76 -0.63 18.92
N ARG A 102 -7.45 -0.61 18.62
CA ARG A 102 -6.47 0.25 19.29
C ARG A 102 -6.63 1.72 18.89
N TYR A 103 -7.06 1.97 17.67
CA TYR A 103 -7.18 3.31 17.09
C TYR A 103 -8.60 3.55 16.56
N PRO A 104 -9.60 3.66 17.44
CA PRO A 104 -11.00 3.86 17.04
C PRO A 104 -11.24 5.22 16.35
N ASP A 105 -10.36 6.20 16.59
CA ASP A 105 -10.39 7.52 15.95
C ASP A 105 -9.86 7.50 14.49
N ILE A 106 -9.44 6.34 14.02
CA ILE A 106 -8.82 6.16 12.71
C ILE A 106 -9.73 5.28 11.84
N GLN A 107 -10.08 5.82 10.68
CA GLN A 107 -10.88 5.12 9.70
C GLN A 107 -10.00 4.33 8.74
N PHE A 108 -10.28 3.05 8.61
CA PHE A 108 -9.61 2.14 7.68
C PHE A 108 -10.56 1.81 6.53
N LYS A 109 -10.33 2.39 5.35
CA LYS A 109 -11.19 2.24 4.17
C LYS A 109 -10.61 1.20 3.20
N ASN A 110 -11.50 0.39 2.64
CA ASN A 110 -11.19 -0.65 1.64
C ASN A 110 -11.15 -0.11 0.21
N THR A 111 -11.87 0.97 -0.07
CA THR A 111 -11.92 1.66 -1.35
C THR A 111 -11.71 3.15 -1.14
N ARG A 112 -11.07 3.80 -2.11
CA ARG A 112 -11.09 5.25 -2.24
C ARG A 112 -12.17 5.60 -3.25
N GLU A 113 -13.24 6.25 -2.80
CA GLU A 113 -14.16 6.93 -3.71
C GLU A 113 -13.53 8.30 -4.04
N ASN A 114 -13.35 8.55 -5.34
CA ASN A 114 -13.07 9.90 -5.87
C ASN A 114 -14.37 10.71 -5.88
#